data_AF-A0A212CF22-F1
#
_entry.id   AF-A0A212CF22-F1
#
_cell.length_a   1.000
_cell.length_b   1.000
_cell.length_c   1.000
_cell.angle_alpha   90.00
_cell.angle_beta   90.00
_cell.angle_gamma   90.00
#
_symmetry.space_group_name_H-M   'P 1'
#
loop_
_entity.id
_entity.type
_entity.pdbx_description
1 polymer ?
#
loop_
_entity_poly.entity_id
_entity_poly.type
_entity_poly.pdbx_seq_one_letter_code
_entity_poly.pdbx_strand_id
1 'polypeptide(L)'
;LGRVVQAEEYLSQAQWTVLKSTECSYAIHSLLHRNLGLLYMAKENYEEARYHLANDVSEIWNKYLNDHYQVLSQARIQQIDLLGKRFETDTGLDEAQEAEAIQILTSILNVRESTSNKAPQKTIFVLKILFMLYFLMMNSSKAKEYALKALHLAKKQKLSVQEQDTIQGPVGSCDEGSPAIWPRLTGPTAKVGNPGVRLRPSCAPASSVSRRGWVPSNDANDYR
;
A
#
# COMPACT_ATOMS: atom_id res chain seq x y z
N LEU A 1 12.35 -25.49 -13.67
CA LEU A 1 11.38 -25.50 -12.55
C LEU A 1 11.99 -25.29 -11.16
N GLY A 2 13.14 -25.88 -10.81
CA GLY A 2 13.68 -25.80 -9.42
C GLY A 2 13.85 -24.39 -8.83
N ARG A 3 14.29 -23.42 -9.64
CA ARG A 3 14.43 -22.01 -9.20
C ARG A 3 13.10 -21.32 -8.85
N VAL A 4 12.02 -21.69 -9.54
CA VAL A 4 10.67 -21.12 -9.32
C VAL A 4 10.09 -21.64 -8.01
N VAL A 5 10.26 -22.92 -7.71
CA VAL A 5 9.82 -23.54 -6.45
C VAL A 5 10.52 -22.91 -5.24
N GLN A 6 11.84 -22.70 -5.34
CA GLN A 6 12.59 -22.03 -4.27
C GLN A 6 12.15 -20.58 -4.07
N ALA A 7 11.93 -19.83 -5.16
CA ALA A 7 11.45 -18.46 -5.09
C ALA A 7 10.07 -18.37 -4.43
N GLU A 8 9.17 -19.30 -4.75
CA GLU A 8 7.84 -19.39 -4.14
C GLU A 8 7.92 -19.66 -2.63
N GLU A 9 8.82 -20.57 -2.20
CA GLU A 9 9.04 -20.85 -0.79
C GLU A 9 9.53 -19.60 -0.04
N TYR A 10 10.57 -18.94 -0.54
CA TYR A 10 11.10 -17.73 0.09
C TYR A 10 10.09 -16.58 0.12
N LEU A 11 9.33 -16.39 -0.96
CA LEU A 11 8.31 -15.34 -1.01
C LEU A 11 7.10 -15.64 -0.11
N SER A 12 6.74 -16.91 0.06
CA SER A 12 5.71 -17.32 1.02
C SER A 12 6.12 -17.03 2.46
N GLN A 13 7.39 -17.27 2.80
CA GLN A 13 7.95 -16.92 4.11
C GLN A 13 7.96 -15.41 4.31
N ALA A 14 8.44 -14.63 3.33
CA ALA A 14 8.45 -13.18 3.38
C ALA A 14 7.03 -12.60 3.57
N GLN A 15 6.04 -13.13 2.83
CA GLN A 15 4.65 -12.74 2.97
C GLN A 15 4.12 -13.01 4.37
N TRP A 16 4.43 -14.18 4.95
CA TRP A 16 4.04 -14.52 6.31
C TRP A 16 4.67 -13.58 7.34
N THR A 17 5.95 -13.26 7.21
CA THR A 17 6.64 -12.31 8.09
C THR A 17 6.02 -10.92 8.03
N VAL A 18 5.70 -10.44 6.82
CA VAL A 18 5.00 -9.17 6.62
C VAL A 18 3.62 -9.18 7.27
N LEU A 19 2.86 -10.29 7.15
CA LEU A 19 1.55 -10.45 7.80
C LEU A 19 1.63 -10.46 9.33
N LYS A 20 2.75 -10.88 9.91
CA LYS A 20 2.96 -10.91 11.37
C LYS A 20 3.52 -9.62 11.94
N SER A 21 4.06 -8.75 11.09
CA SER A 21 4.63 -7.48 11.50
C SER A 21 3.51 -6.44 11.58
N THR A 22 3.42 -5.71 12.70
CA THR A 22 2.36 -4.72 12.92
C THR A 22 2.57 -3.44 12.10
N GLU A 23 3.81 -3.17 11.65
CA GLU A 23 4.15 -1.95 10.89
C GLU A 23 5.24 -2.28 9.85
N CYS A 24 4.84 -2.74 8.66
CA CYS A 24 5.74 -2.82 7.50
C CYS A 24 5.63 -1.55 6.65
N SER A 25 6.77 -1.05 6.17
CA SER A 25 6.76 0.13 5.29
C SER A 25 6.12 -0.19 3.94
N TYR A 26 5.51 0.82 3.30
CA TYR A 26 4.97 0.71 1.95
C TYR A 26 6.01 0.24 0.93
N ALA A 27 7.30 0.57 1.14
CA ALA A 27 8.39 0.10 0.28
C ALA A 27 8.61 -1.42 0.38
N ILE A 28 8.49 -2.00 1.58
CA ILE A 28 8.60 -3.45 1.78
C ILE A 28 7.39 -4.16 1.15
N HIS A 29 6.18 -3.61 1.32
CA HIS A 29 4.98 -4.15 0.68
C HIS A 29 5.05 -4.10 -0.85
N SER A 30 5.48 -2.98 -1.41
CA SER A 30 5.74 -2.80 -2.84
C SER A 30 6.72 -3.87 -3.35
N LEU A 31 7.89 -3.99 -2.73
CA LEU A 31 8.90 -4.96 -3.15
C LEU A 31 8.40 -6.41 -3.09
N LEU A 32 7.69 -6.79 -2.03
CA LEU A 32 7.07 -8.11 -1.91
C LEU A 32 6.06 -8.35 -3.04
N HIS A 33 5.19 -7.40 -3.30
CA HIS A 33 4.19 -7.49 -4.36
C HIS A 33 4.83 -7.55 -5.75
N ARG A 34 5.89 -6.78 -6.02
CA ARG A 34 6.65 -6.88 -7.27
C ARG A 34 7.20 -8.28 -7.49
N ASN A 35 7.87 -8.83 -6.49
CA ASN A 35 8.47 -10.15 -6.59
C ASN A 35 7.43 -11.27 -6.74
N LEU A 36 6.30 -11.18 -6.03
CA LEU A 36 5.18 -12.11 -6.22
C LEU A 36 4.57 -11.98 -7.63
N GLY A 37 4.40 -10.76 -8.12
CA GLY A 37 3.92 -10.51 -9.48
C GLY A 37 4.82 -11.17 -10.54
N LEU A 38 6.13 -10.98 -10.43
CA LEU A 38 7.13 -11.59 -11.32
C LEU A 38 7.16 -13.13 -11.21
N LEU A 39 7.01 -13.68 -10.01
CA LEU A 39 6.90 -15.12 -9.80
C LEU A 39 5.67 -15.68 -10.53
N TYR A 40 4.51 -15.05 -10.38
CA TYR A 40 3.28 -15.52 -11.01
C TYR A 40 3.28 -15.35 -12.54
N MET A 41 3.96 -14.32 -13.06
CA MET A 41 4.25 -14.23 -14.50
C MET A 41 5.05 -15.45 -14.99
N ALA A 42 6.10 -15.83 -14.25
CA ALA A 42 6.91 -17.01 -14.59
C ALA A 42 6.17 -18.35 -14.45
N LYS A 43 5.09 -18.38 -13.66
CA LYS A 43 4.17 -19.52 -13.52
C LYS A 43 2.99 -19.47 -14.50
N GLU A 44 2.96 -18.48 -15.39
CA GLU A 44 1.87 -18.22 -16.34
C GLU A 44 0.49 -18.00 -15.67
N ASN A 45 0.49 -17.62 -14.39
CA ASN A 45 -0.71 -17.24 -13.65
C ASN A 45 -0.90 -15.73 -13.72
N TYR A 46 -1.42 -15.26 -14.86
CA TYR A 46 -1.58 -13.84 -15.15
C TYR A 46 -2.56 -13.12 -14.23
N GLU A 47 -3.54 -13.84 -13.66
CA GLU A 47 -4.51 -13.24 -12.72
C GLU A 47 -3.85 -12.82 -11.42
N GLU A 48 -3.07 -13.72 -10.80
CA GLU A 48 -2.33 -13.40 -9.57
C GLU A 48 -1.18 -12.43 -9.86
N ALA A 49 -0.52 -12.55 -11.01
CA ALA A 49 0.51 -11.61 -11.42
C ALA A 49 -0.04 -10.18 -11.49
N ARG A 50 -1.18 -10.00 -12.18
CA ARG A 50 -1.86 -8.70 -12.31
C ARG A 50 -2.29 -8.16 -10.96
N TYR A 51 -2.85 -9.00 -10.08
CA TYR A 51 -3.24 -8.61 -8.73
C TYR A 51 -2.05 -8.04 -7.94
N HIS A 52 -0.92 -8.74 -7.97
CA HIS A 52 0.28 -8.34 -7.25
C HIS A 52 0.94 -7.09 -7.83
N LEU A 53 1.09 -7.00 -9.15
CA LEU A 53 1.66 -5.81 -9.79
C LEU A 53 0.77 -4.57 -9.58
N ALA A 54 -0.55 -4.73 -9.62
CA ALA A 54 -1.47 -3.63 -9.31
C ALA A 54 -1.34 -3.16 -7.85
N ASN A 55 -1.09 -4.07 -6.90
CA ASN A 55 -0.83 -3.68 -5.52
C ASN A 55 0.51 -2.95 -5.41
N ASP A 56 1.59 -3.46 -6.03
CA ASP A 56 2.91 -2.83 -6.03
C ASP A 56 2.85 -1.35 -6.47
N VAL A 57 2.28 -1.10 -7.64
CA VAL A 57 2.09 0.25 -8.18
C VAL A 57 1.26 1.13 -7.23
N SER A 58 0.22 0.57 -6.60
CA SER A 58 -0.60 1.30 -5.63
C SER A 58 0.20 1.69 -4.38
N GLU A 59 1.04 0.79 -3.85
CA GLU A 59 1.87 1.09 -2.67
C GLU A 59 2.89 2.20 -2.96
N ILE A 60 3.48 2.21 -4.16
CA ILE A 60 4.41 3.25 -4.62
C ILE A 60 3.72 4.62 -4.68
N TRP A 61 2.58 4.70 -5.36
CA TRP A 61 1.81 5.95 -5.47
C TRP A 61 1.30 6.42 -4.12
N ASN A 62 0.82 5.51 -3.27
CA ASN A 62 0.39 5.87 -1.92
C ASN A 62 1.54 6.48 -1.12
N LYS A 63 2.75 5.91 -1.17
CA LYS A 63 3.91 6.49 -0.49
C LYS A 63 4.19 7.91 -1.01
N TYR A 64 4.34 8.07 -2.33
CA TYR A 64 4.65 9.36 -2.95
C TYR A 64 3.60 10.43 -2.61
N LEU A 65 2.32 10.14 -2.87
CA LEU A 65 1.25 11.11 -2.70
C LEU A 65 0.92 11.38 -1.23
N ASN A 66 1.05 10.39 -0.34
CA ASN A 66 0.80 10.61 1.08
C ASN A 66 1.82 11.60 1.67
N ASP A 67 3.09 11.54 1.26
CA ASP A 67 4.11 12.47 1.75
C ASP A 67 3.78 13.92 1.35
N HIS A 68 3.41 14.15 0.08
CA HIS A 68 2.98 15.46 -0.42
C HIS A 68 1.66 15.91 0.21
N TYR A 69 0.69 14.99 0.33
CA TYR A 69 -0.61 15.26 0.93
C TYR A 69 -0.50 15.71 2.39
N GLN A 70 0.36 15.07 3.19
CA GLN A 70 0.55 15.46 4.59
C GLN A 70 1.11 16.88 4.69
N VAL A 71 2.11 17.23 3.88
CA VAL A 71 2.69 18.58 3.85
C VAL A 71 1.65 19.62 3.43
N LEU A 72 0.96 19.40 2.30
CA LEU A 72 0.00 20.36 1.76
C LEU A 72 -1.24 20.52 2.65
N SER A 73 -1.77 19.42 3.20
CA SER A 73 -2.91 19.46 4.11
C SER A 73 -2.57 20.23 5.39
N GLN A 74 -1.36 20.05 5.94
CA GLN A 74 -0.89 20.79 7.10
C GLN A 74 -0.67 22.28 6.82
N ALA A 75 -0.10 22.62 5.66
CA ALA A 75 0.03 24.00 5.20
C ALA A 75 -1.34 24.69 5.02
N ARG A 76 -2.34 23.97 4.48
CA ARG A 76 -3.70 24.50 4.29
C ARG A 76 -4.41 24.79 5.61
N ILE A 77 -4.21 23.96 6.63
CA ILE A 77 -4.73 24.21 7.99
C ILE A 77 -4.11 25.49 8.58
N GLN A 78 -2.83 25.72 8.35
CA GLN A 78 -2.11 26.89 8.87
C GLN A 78 -2.41 28.19 8.10
N GLN A 79 -2.73 28.11 6.80
CA GLN A 79 -2.93 29.27 5.93
C GLN A 79 -4.36 29.84 5.93
N ILE A 80 -5.30 29.23 6.65
CA ILE A 80 -6.66 29.79 6.81
C ILE A 80 -6.67 31.15 7.53
N ASP A 81 -5.59 31.57 8.20
CA ASP A 81 -5.71 32.73 9.09
C ASP A 81 -5.17 34.09 8.60
N LEU A 82 -4.24 34.23 7.62
CA LEU A 82 -3.58 35.57 7.52
C LEU A 82 -3.28 36.22 6.17
N LEU A 83 -3.08 35.55 5.03
CA LEU A 83 -2.46 36.26 3.88
C LEU A 83 -2.93 35.93 2.45
N GLY A 84 -3.97 35.12 2.26
CA GLY A 84 -4.62 34.98 0.93
C GLY A 84 -3.67 34.60 -0.23
N LYS A 85 -2.54 33.93 0.06
CA LYS A 85 -1.63 33.44 -0.98
C LYS A 85 -2.33 32.29 -1.73
N ARG A 86 -2.35 32.38 -3.06
CA ARG A 86 -2.89 31.33 -3.93
C ARG A 86 -2.18 30.01 -3.64
N PHE A 87 -2.97 28.97 -3.37
CA PHE A 87 -2.49 27.60 -3.36
C PHE A 87 -2.01 27.25 -4.77
N GLU A 88 -0.73 26.95 -4.93
CA GLU A 88 -0.22 26.30 -6.14
C GLU A 88 -0.47 24.80 -6.02
N THR A 89 -0.65 24.12 -7.14
CA THR A 89 -0.73 22.66 -7.21
C THR A 89 0.59 22.08 -6.72
N ASP A 90 0.56 21.28 -5.65
CA ASP A 90 1.76 20.72 -5.01
C ASP A 90 1.73 19.19 -5.08
N THR A 91 1.58 18.68 -6.30
CA THR A 91 1.77 17.25 -6.60
C THR A 91 3.25 16.90 -6.73
N GLY A 92 4.12 17.89 -6.94
CA GLY A 92 5.52 17.69 -7.35
C GLY A 92 5.68 17.09 -8.75
N LEU A 93 4.60 17.01 -9.52
CA LEU A 93 4.54 16.41 -10.86
C LEU A 93 4.25 17.49 -11.92
N ASP A 94 4.70 17.26 -13.14
CA ASP A 94 4.25 18.05 -14.29
C ASP A 94 2.89 17.55 -14.82
N GLU A 95 2.24 18.34 -15.67
CA GLU A 95 0.91 18.02 -16.23
C GLU A 95 0.87 16.67 -16.96
N ALA A 96 1.97 16.26 -17.63
CA ALA A 96 2.03 15.00 -18.35
C ALA A 96 2.11 13.82 -17.37
N GLN A 97 2.96 13.93 -16.34
CA GLN A 97 3.07 12.95 -15.28
C GLN A 97 1.76 12.80 -14.49
N GLU A 98 1.05 13.89 -14.24
CA GLU A 98 -0.28 13.86 -13.61
C GLU A 98 -1.29 13.10 -14.48
N ALA A 99 -1.32 13.35 -15.79
CA ALA A 99 -2.20 12.64 -16.71
C ALA A 99 -1.89 11.13 -16.76
N GLU A 100 -0.62 10.74 -16.80
CA GLU A 100 -0.20 9.34 -16.73
C GLU A 100 -0.59 8.69 -15.40
N ALA A 101 -0.38 9.37 -14.28
CA ALA A 101 -0.77 8.89 -12.97
C ALA A 101 -2.28 8.63 -12.88
N ILE A 102 -3.09 9.57 -13.38
CA ILE A 102 -4.56 9.42 -13.46
C ILE A 102 -4.92 8.20 -14.32
N GLN A 103 -4.31 8.06 -15.50
CA GLN A 103 -4.60 6.96 -16.42
C GLN A 103 -4.28 5.60 -15.78
N ILE A 104 -3.11 5.47 -15.17
CA ILE A 104 -2.64 4.23 -14.52
C ILE A 104 -3.56 3.87 -13.34
N LEU A 105 -3.78 4.81 -12.42
CA LEU A 105 -4.56 4.56 -11.21
C LEU A 105 -6.03 4.26 -11.52
N THR A 106 -6.61 4.95 -12.51
CA THR A 106 -7.98 4.68 -12.97
C THR A 106 -8.08 3.32 -13.66
N SER A 107 -7.06 2.93 -14.44
CA SER A 107 -7.02 1.60 -15.05
C SER A 107 -6.95 0.50 -13.99
N ILE A 108 -6.14 0.67 -12.95
CA ILE A 108 -6.09 -0.24 -11.79
C ILE A 108 -7.45 -0.31 -11.10
N LEU A 109 -8.11 0.83 -10.88
CA LEU A 109 -9.43 0.88 -10.27
C LEU A 109 -10.47 0.10 -11.09
N ASN A 110 -10.59 0.37 -12.39
CA ASN A 110 -11.52 -0.29 -13.30
C ASN A 110 -11.35 -1.81 -13.28
N VAL A 111 -10.08 -2.24 -13.35
CA VAL A 111 -9.72 -3.64 -13.30
C VAL A 111 -10.16 -4.26 -11.96
N ARG A 112 -9.94 -3.60 -10.83
CA ARG A 112 -10.36 -4.11 -9.51
C ARG A 112 -11.88 -4.13 -9.34
N GLU A 113 -12.59 -3.17 -9.90
CA GLU A 113 -14.06 -3.11 -9.88
C GLU A 113 -14.68 -4.19 -10.77
N SER A 114 -14.03 -4.53 -11.90
CA SER A 114 -14.48 -5.60 -12.80
C SER A 114 -14.20 -7.01 -12.26
N THR A 115 -13.16 -7.17 -11.43
CA THR A 115 -12.83 -8.46 -10.82
C THR A 115 -13.69 -8.68 -9.58
N SER A 116 -14.22 -9.90 -9.39
CA SER A 116 -15.00 -10.30 -8.19
C SER A 116 -14.42 -9.64 -6.93
N ASN A 117 -15.27 -8.90 -6.20
CA ASN A 117 -14.96 -8.00 -5.07
C ASN A 117 -14.42 -8.74 -3.83
N LYS A 118 -13.34 -9.51 -4.01
CA LYS A 118 -12.72 -10.39 -3.01
C LYS A 118 -11.91 -9.62 -1.96
N ALA A 119 -11.56 -8.36 -2.24
CA ALA A 119 -10.71 -7.54 -1.38
C ALA A 119 -11.15 -6.05 -1.42
N PRO A 120 -12.30 -5.69 -0.80
CA PRO A 120 -12.81 -4.33 -0.85
C PRO A 120 -11.85 -3.29 -0.26
N GLN A 121 -10.99 -3.68 0.69
CA GLN A 121 -9.96 -2.81 1.26
C GLN A 121 -8.94 -2.37 0.21
N LYS A 122 -8.57 -3.25 -0.74
CA LYS A 122 -7.61 -2.89 -1.79
C LYS A 122 -8.23 -1.94 -2.83
N THR A 123 -9.52 -2.06 -3.11
CA THR A 123 -10.23 -1.10 -3.95
C THR A 123 -10.35 0.26 -3.26
N ILE A 124 -10.72 0.28 -1.97
CA ILE A 124 -10.75 1.50 -1.15
C ILE A 124 -9.37 2.15 -1.09
N PHE A 125 -8.30 1.36 -1.01
CA PHE A 125 -6.94 1.88 -1.02
C PHE A 125 -6.62 2.63 -2.32
N VAL A 126 -6.99 2.09 -3.49
CA VAL A 126 -6.81 2.79 -4.77
C VAL A 126 -7.68 4.06 -4.84
N LEU A 127 -8.92 4.01 -4.34
CA LEU A 127 -9.77 5.19 -4.24
C LEU A 127 -9.16 6.29 -3.35
N LYS A 128 -8.51 5.93 -2.24
CA LYS A 128 -7.76 6.85 -1.39
C LYS A 128 -6.61 7.51 -2.15
N ILE A 129 -5.85 6.75 -2.95
CA ILE A 129 -4.74 7.28 -3.75
C ILE A 129 -5.26 8.30 -4.79
N LEU A 130 -6.33 7.96 -5.50
CA LEU A 130 -6.98 8.86 -6.46
C LEU A 130 -7.51 10.14 -5.77
N PHE A 131 -8.12 10.00 -4.60
CA PHE A 131 -8.51 11.14 -3.77
C PHE A 131 -7.31 12.06 -3.47
N MET A 132 -6.19 11.51 -2.99
CA MET A 132 -4.99 12.31 -2.67
C MET A 132 -4.44 13.01 -3.90
N LEU A 133 -4.36 12.33 -5.04
CA LEU A 133 -3.90 12.92 -6.31
C LEU A 133 -4.76 14.12 -6.71
N TYR A 134 -6.08 13.94 -6.82
CA TYR A 134 -6.99 15.02 -7.20
C TYR A 134 -7.05 16.15 -6.17
N PHE A 135 -6.85 15.85 -4.89
CA PHE A 135 -6.75 16.86 -3.85
C PHE A 135 -5.52 17.77 -4.04
N LEU A 136 -4.36 17.17 -4.32
CA LEU A 136 -3.10 17.89 -4.59
C LEU A 136 -3.17 18.69 -5.90
N MET A 137 -3.88 18.18 -6.91
CA MET A 137 -4.19 18.90 -8.16
C MET A 137 -5.27 19.99 -8.00
N MET A 138 -5.73 20.26 -6.77
CA MET A 138 -6.78 21.24 -6.48
C MET A 138 -8.14 20.98 -7.16
N ASN A 139 -8.40 19.74 -7.58
CA ASN A 139 -9.66 19.31 -8.15
C ASN A 139 -10.57 18.72 -7.07
N SER A 140 -11.16 19.58 -6.24
CA SER A 140 -12.03 19.21 -5.12
C SER A 140 -13.27 18.41 -5.56
N SER A 141 -13.80 18.69 -6.75
CA SER A 141 -14.93 17.95 -7.31
C SER A 141 -14.59 16.46 -7.52
N LYS A 142 -13.46 16.18 -8.21
CA LYS A 142 -13.00 14.81 -8.43
C LYS A 142 -12.54 14.14 -7.14
N ALA A 143 -11.82 14.85 -6.27
CA ALA A 143 -11.42 14.32 -4.97
C ALA A 143 -12.66 13.85 -4.18
N LYS A 144 -13.69 14.68 -4.08
CA LYS A 144 -14.95 14.34 -3.41
C LYS A 144 -15.64 13.13 -4.02
N GLU A 145 -15.65 13.01 -5.35
CA GLU A 145 -16.20 11.85 -6.07
C GLU A 145 -15.57 10.53 -5.57
N TYR A 146 -14.23 10.46 -5.53
CA TYR A 146 -13.53 9.25 -5.11
C TYR A 146 -13.65 8.98 -3.60
N ALA A 147 -13.66 10.02 -2.77
CA ALA A 147 -13.90 9.87 -1.33
C ALA A 147 -15.29 9.28 -1.04
N LEU A 148 -16.32 9.76 -1.74
CA LEU A 148 -17.68 9.22 -1.63
C LEU A 148 -17.79 7.78 -2.14
N LYS A 149 -17.11 7.44 -3.25
CA LYS A 149 -17.03 6.06 -3.74
C LYS A 149 -16.41 5.14 -2.69
N ALA A 150 -15.33 5.57 -2.04
CA ALA A 150 -14.66 4.79 -0.99
C ALA A 150 -15.58 4.55 0.21
N LEU A 151 -16.28 5.59 0.67
CA LEU A 151 -17.24 5.50 1.77
C LEU A 151 -18.43 4.60 1.44
N HIS A 152 -18.99 4.74 0.23
CA HIS A 152 -20.08 3.90 -0.24
C HIS A 152 -19.66 2.42 -0.29
N LEU A 153 -18.47 2.13 -0.82
CA LEU A 153 -17.94 0.78 -0.87
C LEU A 153 -17.71 0.20 0.53
N ALA A 154 -17.18 1.00 1.46
CA ALA A 154 -16.96 0.60 2.84
C ALA A 154 -18.26 0.22 3.55
N LYS A 155 -19.31 1.02 3.37
CA LYS A 155 -20.66 0.76 3.90
C LYS A 155 -21.27 -0.49 3.26
N LYS A 156 -21.21 -0.60 1.93
CA LYS A 156 -21.75 -1.74 1.17
C LYS A 156 -21.14 -3.06 1.63
N GLN A 157 -19.85 -3.06 1.92
CA GLN A 157 -19.09 -4.26 2.31
C GLN A 157 -19.07 -4.47 3.83
N LYS A 158 -19.82 -3.66 4.60
CA LYS A 158 -19.93 -3.74 6.07
C LYS A 158 -18.56 -3.78 6.76
N LEU A 159 -17.61 -2.97 6.29
CA LEU A 159 -16.34 -2.77 6.97
C LEU A 159 -16.57 -2.23 8.38
N SER A 160 -15.57 -2.35 9.26
CA SER A 160 -15.70 -1.93 10.66
C SER A 160 -16.06 -0.44 10.76
N VAL A 161 -16.75 -0.06 11.84
CA VAL A 161 -17.12 1.35 12.11
C VAL A 161 -15.88 2.25 12.09
N GLN A 162 -14.78 1.78 12.68
CA GLN A 162 -13.49 2.47 12.66
C GLN A 162 -12.95 2.71 11.24
N GLU A 163 -13.02 1.71 10.35
CA GLU A 163 -12.62 1.87 8.96
C GLU A 163 -13.53 2.87 8.22
N GLN A 164 -14.83 2.86 8.50
CA GLN A 164 -15.77 3.81 7.89
C GLN A 164 -15.52 5.25 8.37
N ASP A 165 -15.29 5.45 9.67
CA ASP A 165 -15.03 6.76 10.25
C ASP A 165 -13.71 7.36 9.72
N THR A 166 -12.70 6.51 9.53
CA THR A 166 -11.41 6.88 8.91
C THR A 166 -11.58 7.43 7.49
N ILE A 167 -12.56 6.92 6.74
CA ILE A 167 -12.88 7.31 5.36
C ILE A 167 -13.82 8.53 5.33
N GLN A 168 -14.67 8.70 6.35
CA GLN A 168 -15.67 9.76 6.44
C GLN A 168 -15.07 11.15 6.69
N GLY A 169 -13.98 11.24 7.47
CA GLY A 169 -13.34 12.53 7.79
C GLY A 169 -12.97 13.37 6.56
N PRO A 170 -12.22 12.81 5.60
CA PRO A 170 -11.79 13.54 4.39
C PRO A 170 -12.94 13.95 3.44
N VAL A 171 -14.10 13.30 3.51
CA VAL A 171 -15.29 13.67 2.72
C VAL A 171 -15.81 15.04 3.15
N GLY A 172 -15.85 15.33 4.46
CA GLY A 172 -16.36 16.59 4.99
C GLY A 172 -15.41 17.77 4.74
N SER A 173 -14.10 17.54 4.75
CA SER A 173 -13.08 18.57 4.52
C SER A 173 -12.97 19.06 3.09
N CYS A 174 -13.63 18.39 2.13
CA CYS A 174 -13.69 18.87 0.74
C CYS A 174 -14.66 20.06 0.59
N ASP A 175 -15.56 20.27 1.55
CA ASP A 175 -16.63 21.26 1.46
C ASP A 175 -16.32 22.55 2.24
N GLU A 176 -15.59 22.52 3.36
CA GLU A 176 -15.28 23.72 4.16
C GLU A 176 -14.10 23.48 5.10
N GLY A 177 -13.04 24.30 4.99
CA GLY A 177 -12.08 24.74 6.04
C GLY A 177 -11.49 23.76 7.06
N SER A 178 -11.79 22.47 6.97
CA SER A 178 -11.52 21.47 7.99
C SER A 178 -10.32 20.60 7.58
N PRO A 179 -9.51 20.12 8.53
CA PRO A 179 -8.39 19.23 8.25
C PRO A 179 -8.83 17.97 7.48
N ALA A 180 -8.51 17.90 6.20
CA ALA A 180 -8.59 16.66 5.43
C ALA A 180 -7.40 15.79 5.85
N ILE A 181 -7.50 15.02 6.93
CA ILE A 181 -6.44 14.03 7.24
C ILE A 181 -7.07 12.66 7.05
N TRP A 182 -6.63 11.92 6.04
CA TRP A 182 -6.98 10.50 5.91
C TRP A 182 -6.01 9.71 6.79
N PRO A 183 -6.46 9.15 7.93
CA PRO A 183 -5.57 8.38 8.79
C PRO A 183 -4.97 7.18 8.04
N ARG A 184 -3.85 6.67 8.54
CA ARG A 184 -3.24 5.45 8.00
C ARG A 184 -4.28 4.34 8.14
N LEU A 185 -4.74 3.76 7.03
CA LEU A 185 -5.59 2.57 7.06
C LEU A 185 -4.70 1.43 7.56
N THR A 186 -4.60 1.27 8.88
CA THR A 186 -4.00 0.07 9.47
C THR A 186 -4.88 -1.10 9.05
N GLY A 187 -4.27 -2.12 8.46
CA GLY A 187 -4.98 -3.33 8.02
C GLY A 187 -5.83 -3.94 9.14
N PRO A 188 -6.75 -4.86 8.81
CA PRO A 188 -7.70 -5.39 9.78
C PRO A 188 -6.96 -5.90 11.01
N THR A 189 -7.28 -5.32 12.17
CA THR A 189 -6.87 -5.85 13.47
C THR A 189 -7.39 -7.28 13.52
N ALA A 190 -6.50 -8.26 13.32
CA ALA A 190 -6.81 -9.64 13.61
C ALA A 190 -7.08 -9.70 15.11
N LYS A 191 -8.37 -9.69 15.49
CA LYS A 191 -8.77 -10.14 16.81
C LYS A 191 -8.14 -11.52 16.97
N VAL A 192 -7.27 -11.66 17.96
CA VAL A 192 -6.75 -12.94 18.43
C VAL A 192 -7.93 -13.69 19.05
N GLY A 193 -8.78 -14.25 18.18
CA GLY A 193 -9.77 -15.24 18.51
C GLY A 193 -9.09 -16.58 18.31
N ASN A 194 -8.80 -17.24 19.42
CA ASN A 194 -8.31 -18.61 19.47
C ASN A 194 -9.43 -19.55 18.96
N PRO A 195 -9.16 -20.46 18.01
CA PRO A 195 -9.82 -21.75 18.03
C PRO A 195 -8.75 -22.82 18.15
N GLY A 196 -8.86 -23.63 19.21
CA GLY A 196 -8.08 -24.84 19.34
C GLY A 196 -8.32 -25.73 18.13
N VAL A 197 -7.34 -25.79 17.23
CA VAL A 197 -7.19 -26.89 16.26
C VAL A 197 -5.72 -27.27 16.25
N ARG A 198 -5.48 -28.47 16.76
CA ARG A 198 -4.21 -29.15 16.87
C ARG A 198 -3.78 -29.61 15.46
N LEU A 199 -2.78 -28.96 14.87
CA LEU A 199 -2.02 -29.53 13.75
C LEU A 199 -0.54 -29.53 14.13
N ARG A 200 0.02 -30.74 14.25
CA ARG A 200 1.43 -30.99 14.59
C ARG A 200 2.34 -30.47 13.46
N PRO A 201 3.47 -29.82 13.78
CA PRO A 201 4.65 -29.89 12.94
C PRO A 201 5.50 -31.08 13.41
N SER A 202 5.55 -32.14 12.61
CA SER A 202 6.59 -33.17 12.72
C SER A 202 7.72 -32.78 11.77
N CYS A 203 8.78 -32.18 12.31
CA CYS A 203 10.13 -32.31 11.78
C CYS A 203 11.08 -32.24 12.98
N ALA A 204 11.68 -33.38 13.31
CA ALA A 204 12.74 -33.49 14.30
C ALA A 204 14.03 -32.83 13.80
N PRO A 205 14.93 -32.36 14.70
CA PRO A 205 16.18 -31.73 14.31
C PRO A 205 17.26 -32.78 14.02
N ALA A 206 17.95 -32.64 12.89
CA ALA A 206 19.23 -33.32 12.67
C ALA A 206 20.35 -32.50 13.32
N SER A 207 20.86 -33.06 14.43
CA SER A 207 22.25 -33.04 14.93
C SER A 207 23.18 -31.87 14.57
N SER A 208 23.52 -31.12 15.62
CA SER A 208 24.85 -30.57 15.97
C SER A 208 25.96 -30.61 14.90
N VAL A 209 26.35 -29.43 14.41
CA VAL A 209 27.73 -29.17 13.96
C VAL A 209 28.24 -27.93 14.69
N SER A 210 29.39 -28.14 15.33
CA SER A 210 30.13 -27.23 16.19
C SER A 210 30.48 -25.90 15.51
N ARG A 211 30.07 -24.77 16.10
CA ARG A 211 30.56 -23.43 15.74
C ARG A 211 31.97 -23.26 16.30
N ARG A 212 33.00 -23.43 15.47
CA ARG A 212 34.27 -22.75 15.67
C ARG A 212 34.21 -21.39 14.98
N GLY A 213 34.60 -20.36 15.72
CA GLY A 213 34.49 -18.96 15.35
C GLY A 213 35.27 -18.64 14.09
N TRP A 214 34.70 -17.74 13.29
CA TRP A 214 35.36 -17.13 12.15
C TRP A 214 35.74 -15.71 12.56
N VAL A 215 37.05 -15.45 12.62
CA VAL A 215 37.66 -14.13 12.82
C VAL A 215 38.09 -13.63 11.45
N PRO A 216 37.70 -12.43 10.99
CA PRO A 216 38.21 -11.88 9.75
C PRO A 216 39.66 -11.41 9.95
N SER A 217 40.61 -11.98 9.21
CA SER A 217 41.96 -11.40 9.07
C SER A 217 41.94 -10.39 7.93
N ASN A 218 42.26 -9.14 8.27
CA ASN A 218 42.72 -8.14 7.32
C ASN A 218 44.08 -8.58 6.80
N ASP A 219 44.23 -8.74 5.50
CA ASP A 219 45.49 -8.44 4.84
C ASP A 219 45.18 -7.93 3.43
N ALA A 220 45.52 -6.64 3.26
CA ALA A 220 45.55 -5.95 1.99
C ALA A 220 46.86 -6.31 1.27
N ASN A 221 46.76 -6.42 -0.06
CA ASN A 221 47.76 -6.08 -1.06
C ASN A 221 49.25 -6.28 -0.71
N ASP A 222 49.90 -7.23 -1.39
CA ASP A 222 51.14 -6.89 -2.09
C ASP A 222 51.44 -7.85 -3.27
N TYR A 223 51.39 -7.32 -4.49
CA TYR A 223 52.22 -7.72 -5.64
C TYR A 223 52.07 -6.64 -6.72
N ARG A 224 52.65 -5.46 -6.46
CA ARG A 224 53.51 -4.65 -7.35
C ARG A 224 53.64 -3.22 -6.89
#